data_AF-K3ZJC1-F1
#
_entry.id   AF-K3ZJC1-F1
#
_cell.length_a   1.000
_cell.length_b   1.000
_cell.length_c   1.000
_cell.angle_alpha   90.00
_cell.angle_beta   90.00
_cell.angle_gamma   90.00
#
_symmetry.space_group_name_H-M   'P 1'
#
loop_
_entity.id
_entity.type
_entity.pdbx_description
1 polymer ?
#
loop_
_entity_poly.entity_id
_entity_poly.type
_entity_poly.pdbx_seq_one_letter_code
_entity_poly.pdbx_strand_id
1 'polypeptide(L)'
;MKAAALALFGLPDSLHARPNTFGELMRAIISPSSTVQAAVNWALKGANPDIVLHMRMMANRPVRARKAAVLCIKRALQICSMKGTPRVALVSDTPAFVKEIKSDISEFAEVLYFDYKLFTKTSGLEIDGNDKPLNFRSRDWGSAPRWVAFVDFFLAAQAKYAVVTGAHRRVGTTYAQLIAALAAANRHGQEPSGTNFTFLSSVHSNLLVDGLSTQVGWGHIWNRYAGPLSCQRQPHQCALTPLLPPAWWDGQWQSPIPRDVRRLLEYGVRLSNTGKVDERHLVSHCRSRKDHVKRYHVLPPYKNPAR
;
A
#
# COMPACT_ATOMS: atom_id res chain seq x y z
N MET A 1 4.42 -11.64 25.80
CA MET A 1 3.68 -11.49 24.52
C MET A 1 3.15 -10.07 24.32
N LYS A 2 2.37 -9.49 25.26
CA LYS A 2 1.81 -8.13 25.12
C LYS A 2 2.85 -7.00 24.98
N ALA A 3 3.95 -7.04 25.72
CA ALA A 3 5.04 -6.06 25.59
C ALA A 3 5.81 -6.17 24.25
N ALA A 4 6.06 -7.39 23.77
CA ALA A 4 6.66 -7.62 22.46
C ALA A 4 5.72 -7.19 21.33
N ALA A 5 4.42 -7.47 21.46
CA ALA A 5 3.39 -6.97 20.54
C ALA A 5 3.29 -5.44 20.59
N LEU A 6 3.43 -4.80 21.75
CA LEU A 6 3.47 -3.34 21.86
C LEU A 6 4.73 -2.75 21.21
N ALA A 7 5.89 -3.40 21.37
CA ALA A 7 7.13 -2.98 20.73
C ALA A 7 7.09 -3.15 19.20
N LEU A 8 6.50 -4.24 18.71
CA LEU A 8 6.40 -4.55 17.28
C LEU A 8 5.20 -3.86 16.60
N PHE A 9 4.09 -3.67 17.31
CA PHE A 9 2.80 -3.22 16.76
C PHE A 9 2.31 -1.86 17.30
N GLY A 10 2.97 -1.30 18.32
CA GLY A 10 2.61 -0.01 18.91
C GLY A 10 1.40 -0.10 19.85
N LEU A 11 0.90 1.05 20.27
CA LEU A 11 -0.35 1.15 21.05
C LEU A 11 -1.54 0.96 20.10
N PRO A 12 -2.38 -0.08 20.28
CA PRO A 12 -3.56 -0.32 19.44
C PRO A 12 -4.55 0.85 19.43
N ASP A 13 -4.56 1.64 20.50
CA ASP A 13 -5.48 2.77 20.68
C ASP A 13 -4.95 4.08 20.06
N SER A 14 -3.74 4.09 19.50
CA SER A 14 -3.11 5.27 18.89
C SER A 14 -2.65 5.00 17.47
N LEU A 15 -3.62 5.01 16.55
CA LEU A 15 -3.43 4.89 15.09
C LEU A 15 -2.39 5.86 14.52
N HIS A 16 -2.19 7.01 15.16
CA HIS A 16 -1.25 8.04 14.73
C HIS A 16 0.16 7.87 15.29
N ALA A 17 0.38 6.95 16.24
CA ALA A 17 1.69 6.74 16.82
C ALA A 17 2.70 6.14 15.82
N ARG A 18 2.21 5.44 14.77
CA ARG A 18 3.03 4.76 13.76
C ARG A 18 2.34 4.74 12.39
N PRO A 19 3.09 4.71 11.28
CA PRO A 19 2.54 4.87 9.95
C PRO A 19 1.65 3.70 9.51
N ASN A 20 2.09 2.45 9.69
CA ASN A 20 1.30 1.23 9.46
C ASN A 20 2.11 -0.04 9.82
N THR A 21 1.43 -1.12 10.21
CA THR A 21 2.06 -2.39 10.62
C THR A 21 2.79 -3.13 9.49
N PHE A 22 2.28 -3.12 8.26
CA PHE A 22 2.94 -3.81 7.14
C PHE A 22 4.26 -3.16 6.75
N GLY A 23 4.33 -1.83 6.78
CA GLY A 23 5.53 -1.05 6.49
C GLY A 23 6.64 -1.34 7.48
N GLU A 24 6.31 -1.39 8.76
CA GLU A 24 7.25 -1.77 9.84
C GLU A 24 7.76 -3.20 9.66
N LEU A 25 6.85 -4.15 9.39
CA LEU A 25 7.24 -5.53 9.11
C LEU A 25 8.13 -5.64 7.88
N MET A 26 7.77 -4.97 6.77
CA MET A 26 8.60 -4.92 5.58
C MET A 26 9.97 -4.33 5.87
N ARG A 27 10.05 -3.20 6.58
CA ARG A 27 11.31 -2.57 6.96
C ARG A 27 12.22 -3.53 7.76
N ALA A 28 11.64 -4.44 8.54
CA ALA A 28 12.39 -5.44 9.31
C ALA A 28 12.79 -6.68 8.51
N ILE A 29 11.96 -7.12 7.54
CA ILE A 29 12.13 -8.44 6.90
C ILE A 29 12.57 -8.40 5.43
N ILE A 30 12.45 -7.26 4.76
CA ILE A 30 12.89 -7.10 3.38
C ILE A 30 14.01 -6.07 3.27
N SER A 31 15.09 -6.46 2.60
CA SER A 31 16.19 -5.58 2.22
C SER A 31 16.58 -5.85 0.77
N PRO A 32 17.00 -4.82 0.02
CA PRO A 32 17.50 -5.02 -1.33
C PRO A 32 18.82 -5.79 -1.30
N SER A 33 19.05 -6.64 -2.30
CA SER A 33 20.38 -7.20 -2.54
C SER A 33 21.36 -6.09 -2.95
N SER A 34 22.68 -6.36 -2.90
CA SER A 34 23.71 -5.40 -3.32
C SER A 34 23.48 -4.85 -4.73
N THR A 35 23.11 -5.72 -5.68
CA THR A 35 22.80 -5.32 -7.06
C THR A 35 21.57 -4.42 -7.16
N VAL A 36 20.49 -4.76 -6.44
CA VAL A 36 19.28 -3.93 -6.42
C VAL A 36 19.58 -2.59 -5.76
N GLN A 37 20.33 -2.57 -4.66
CA GLN A 37 20.72 -1.34 -3.97
C GLN A 37 21.59 -0.44 -4.86
N ALA A 38 22.53 -1.01 -5.63
CA ALA A 38 23.33 -0.26 -6.60
C ALA A 38 22.46 0.39 -7.69
N ALA A 39 21.49 -0.35 -8.22
CA ALA A 39 20.54 0.18 -9.20
C ALA A 39 19.63 1.28 -8.62
N VAL A 40 19.18 1.12 -7.37
CA VAL A 40 18.42 2.16 -6.65
C VAL A 40 19.27 3.42 -6.49
N ASN A 41 20.51 3.29 -6.01
CA ASN A 41 21.42 4.42 -5.82
C ASN A 41 21.72 5.15 -7.14
N TRP A 42 21.90 4.39 -8.22
CA TRP A 42 22.07 4.93 -9.57
C TRP A 42 20.85 5.75 -10.01
N ALA A 43 19.63 5.25 -9.75
CA ALA A 43 18.39 5.94 -10.10
C ALA A 43 18.13 7.20 -9.24
N LEU A 44 18.52 7.18 -7.96
CA LEU A 44 18.33 8.29 -7.02
C LEU A 44 19.18 9.53 -7.34
N LYS A 45 20.34 9.32 -7.98
CA LYS A 45 21.32 10.39 -8.25
C LYS A 45 21.70 11.20 -7.00
N GLY A 46 21.84 10.50 -5.86
CA GLY A 46 22.30 11.09 -4.60
C GLY A 46 21.24 11.71 -3.69
N ALA A 47 19.97 11.76 -4.08
CA ALA A 47 18.91 12.26 -3.19
C ALA A 47 17.61 11.44 -3.30
N ASN A 48 16.78 11.54 -2.28
CA ASN A 48 15.48 10.85 -2.24
C ASN A 48 14.40 11.62 -3.00
N PRO A 49 13.41 10.94 -3.60
CA PRO A 49 12.22 11.59 -4.16
C PRO A 49 11.34 12.16 -3.05
N ASP A 50 10.72 13.31 -3.30
CA ASP A 50 9.74 13.89 -2.38
C ASP A 50 8.38 13.18 -2.54
N ILE A 51 8.01 12.89 -3.79
CA ILE A 51 6.77 12.22 -4.17
C ILE A 51 7.07 11.09 -5.14
N VAL A 52 6.28 10.02 -5.07
CA VAL A 52 6.24 8.97 -6.10
C VAL A 52 4.92 9.01 -6.85
N LEU A 53 4.98 8.83 -8.17
CA LEU A 53 3.85 8.45 -8.99
C LEU A 53 4.01 7.00 -9.45
N HIS A 54 3.08 6.14 -9.04
CA HIS A 54 2.96 4.77 -9.53
C HIS A 54 1.76 4.63 -10.47
N MET A 55 1.97 4.10 -11.67
CA MET A 55 0.94 3.93 -12.68
C MET A 55 0.88 2.50 -13.22
N ARG A 56 -0.24 1.79 -13.03
CA ARG A 56 -0.48 0.47 -13.64
C ARG A 56 -1.47 0.59 -14.79
N MET A 57 -0.98 0.83 -15.99
CA MET A 57 -1.82 1.13 -17.16
C MET A 57 -2.11 -0.09 -18.04
N MET A 58 -1.44 -1.23 -17.84
CA MET A 58 -1.62 -2.45 -18.66
C MET A 58 -1.58 -2.14 -20.16
N ALA A 59 -0.55 -1.41 -20.60
CA ALA A 59 -0.34 -0.92 -21.96
C ALA A 59 -1.34 0.13 -22.49
N ASN A 60 -2.34 0.54 -21.70
CA ASN A 60 -3.23 1.64 -22.06
C ASN A 60 -2.54 3.00 -21.89
N ARG A 61 -2.99 4.02 -22.62
CA ARG A 61 -2.46 5.40 -22.52
C ARG A 61 -3.59 6.45 -22.47
N PRO A 62 -4.48 6.39 -21.47
CA PRO A 62 -5.60 7.32 -21.41
C PRO A 62 -5.13 8.73 -21.05
N VAL A 63 -5.32 9.69 -21.96
CA VAL A 63 -4.98 11.12 -21.75
C VAL A 63 -5.59 11.67 -20.47
N ARG A 64 -6.83 11.26 -20.14
CA ARG A 64 -7.50 11.68 -18.89
C ARG A 64 -6.74 11.24 -17.64
N ALA A 65 -6.20 10.02 -17.62
CA ALA A 65 -5.43 9.53 -16.49
C ALA A 65 -4.09 10.26 -16.35
N ARG A 66 -3.46 10.60 -17.48
CA ARG A 66 -2.24 11.42 -17.50
C ARG A 66 -2.47 12.80 -16.87
N LYS A 67 -3.51 13.51 -17.32
CA LYS A 67 -3.90 14.82 -16.76
C LYS A 67 -4.24 14.73 -15.27
N ALA A 68 -5.02 13.73 -14.87
CA ALA A 68 -5.37 13.53 -13.47
C ALA A 68 -4.14 13.21 -12.60
N ALA A 69 -3.22 12.37 -13.07
CA ALA A 69 -1.97 12.07 -12.35
C ALA A 69 -1.14 13.34 -12.07
N VAL A 70 -0.99 14.22 -13.07
CA VAL A 70 -0.27 15.50 -12.90
C VAL A 70 -0.96 16.39 -11.87
N LEU A 71 -2.29 16.49 -11.91
CA LEU A 71 -3.08 17.24 -10.92
C LEU A 71 -2.94 16.64 -9.51
N CYS A 72 -2.89 15.31 -9.38
CA CYS A 72 -2.66 14.63 -8.11
C CYS A 72 -1.29 14.92 -7.52
N ILE A 73 -0.24 14.96 -8.35
CA ILE A 73 1.10 15.33 -7.89
C ILE A 73 1.07 16.77 -7.36
N LYS A 74 0.50 17.72 -8.13
CA LYS A 74 0.39 19.12 -7.69
C LYS A 74 -0.38 19.25 -6.37
N ARG A 75 -1.46 18.49 -6.20
CA ARG A 75 -2.21 18.45 -4.94
C ARG A 75 -1.39 17.86 -3.79
N ALA A 76 -0.63 16.79 -4.01
CA ALA A 76 0.27 16.25 -3.00
C ALA A 76 1.32 17.28 -2.57
N LEU A 77 1.94 17.98 -3.52
CA LEU A 77 2.90 19.05 -3.23
C LEU A 77 2.30 20.16 -2.35
N GLN A 78 1.05 20.55 -2.62
CA GLN A 78 0.31 21.53 -1.82
C GLN A 78 0.04 21.02 -0.39
N ILE A 79 -0.46 19.78 -0.25
CA ILE A 79 -0.71 19.16 1.06
C ILE A 79 0.58 19.12 1.89
N CYS A 80 1.70 18.79 1.26
CA CYS A 80 2.99 18.67 1.91
C CYS A 80 3.71 20.03 2.09
N SER A 81 3.11 21.15 1.67
CA SER A 81 3.70 22.50 1.77
C SER A 81 5.13 22.58 1.22
N MET A 82 5.39 21.87 0.12
CA MET A 82 6.72 21.72 -0.46
C MET A 82 7.27 23.05 -0.98
N LYS A 83 8.53 23.33 -0.67
CA LYS A 83 9.29 24.49 -1.16
C LYS A 83 10.41 24.03 -2.10
N GLY A 84 10.73 24.86 -3.10
CA GLY A 84 11.76 24.56 -4.10
C GLY A 84 11.28 23.61 -5.19
N THR A 85 12.21 23.13 -6.02
CA THR A 85 11.93 22.19 -7.11
C THR A 85 11.78 20.78 -6.53
N PRO A 86 10.56 20.18 -6.56
CA PRO A 86 10.35 18.86 -6.00
C PRO A 86 10.94 17.77 -6.91
N ARG A 87 11.25 16.63 -6.31
CA ARG A 87 11.72 15.43 -7.03
C ARG A 87 10.62 14.38 -7.05
N VAL A 88 10.21 13.99 -8.25
CA VAL A 88 9.13 13.02 -8.47
C VAL A 88 9.70 11.74 -9.07
N ALA A 89 9.61 10.63 -8.33
CA ALA A 89 9.95 9.32 -8.85
C ALA A 89 8.75 8.70 -9.58
N LEU A 90 8.99 8.16 -10.77
CA LEU A 90 7.97 7.62 -11.68
C LEU A 90 8.16 6.13 -11.87
N VAL A 91 7.12 5.36 -11.53
CA VAL A 91 7.08 3.90 -11.67
C VAL A 91 5.87 3.51 -12.50
N SER A 92 6.06 2.68 -13.53
CA SER A 92 4.95 2.23 -14.36
C SER A 92 5.23 0.90 -15.06
N ASP A 93 4.19 0.09 -15.20
CA ASP A 93 4.20 -1.13 -16.02
C ASP A 93 4.22 -0.83 -17.54
N THR A 94 4.07 0.43 -17.93
CA THR A 94 3.89 0.88 -19.31
C THR A 94 4.94 1.93 -19.69
N PRO A 95 6.10 1.53 -20.26
CA PRO A 95 7.22 2.45 -20.54
C PRO A 95 6.89 3.62 -21.46
N ALA A 96 5.98 3.43 -22.42
CA ALA A 96 5.54 4.52 -23.30
C ALA A 96 4.81 5.63 -22.51
N PHE A 97 3.99 5.24 -21.52
CA PHE A 97 3.31 6.18 -20.64
C PHE A 97 4.31 6.99 -19.80
N VAL A 98 5.41 6.36 -19.34
CA VAL A 98 6.49 7.03 -18.60
C VAL A 98 7.07 8.17 -19.42
N LYS A 99 7.37 7.94 -20.71
CA LYS A 99 7.93 8.96 -21.60
C LYS A 99 6.98 10.15 -21.77
N GLU A 100 5.70 9.88 -21.97
CA GLU A 100 4.67 10.92 -22.19
C GLU A 100 4.41 11.76 -20.93
N ILE A 101 4.31 11.14 -19.74
CA ILE A 101 4.02 11.89 -18.53
C ILE A 101 5.25 12.59 -17.96
N LYS A 102 6.46 12.10 -18.28
CA LYS A 102 7.72 12.73 -17.87
C LYS A 102 7.78 14.18 -18.33
N SER A 103 7.42 14.48 -19.59
CA SER A 103 7.42 15.86 -20.09
C SER A 103 6.48 16.76 -19.28
N ASP A 104 5.26 16.29 -19.01
CA ASP A 104 4.25 17.07 -18.28
C ASP A 104 4.70 17.35 -16.82
N ILE A 105 5.44 16.44 -16.20
CA ILE A 105 5.95 16.61 -14.82
C ILE A 105 7.23 17.47 -14.80
N SER A 106 8.09 17.33 -15.81
CA SER A 106 9.34 18.11 -15.94
C SER A 106 9.12 19.63 -16.03
N GLU A 107 7.90 20.08 -16.34
CA GLU A 107 7.52 21.50 -16.28
C GLU A 107 7.62 22.09 -14.86
N PHE A 108 7.52 21.29 -13.81
CA PHE A 108 7.48 21.79 -12.43
C PHE A 108 8.23 20.94 -11.40
N ALA A 109 8.87 19.84 -11.82
CA ALA A 109 9.59 18.93 -10.92
C ALA A 109 10.75 18.20 -11.63
N GLU A 110 11.78 17.82 -10.88
CA GLU A 110 12.79 16.88 -11.37
C GLU A 110 12.18 15.47 -11.43
N VAL A 111 12.28 14.79 -12.56
CA VAL A 111 11.74 13.43 -12.73
C VAL A 111 12.84 12.39 -12.60
N LEU A 112 12.64 11.46 -11.65
CA LEU A 112 13.45 10.26 -11.48
C LEU A 112 12.69 9.06 -12.01
N TYR A 113 13.35 8.18 -12.73
CA TYR A 113 12.81 6.87 -13.08
C TYR A 113 13.99 5.92 -13.33
N PHE A 114 13.76 4.63 -13.16
CA PHE A 114 14.79 3.64 -13.42
C PHE A 114 14.75 3.19 -14.88
N ASP A 115 15.78 3.56 -15.65
CA ASP A 115 16.00 3.05 -16.99
C ASP A 115 16.91 1.81 -16.93
N TYR A 116 16.30 0.64 -16.76
CA TYR A 116 17.06 -0.61 -16.59
C TYR A 116 17.98 -0.90 -17.78
N LYS A 117 17.59 -0.51 -19.01
CA LYS A 117 18.40 -0.74 -20.22
C LYS A 117 19.63 0.14 -20.22
N LEU A 118 19.49 1.40 -19.79
CA LEU A 118 20.62 2.30 -19.64
C LEU A 118 21.53 1.81 -18.51
N PHE A 119 20.96 1.43 -17.36
CA PHE A 119 21.70 0.90 -16.23
C PHE A 119 22.55 -0.30 -16.63
N THR A 120 21.96 -1.34 -17.23
CA THR A 120 22.68 -2.57 -17.63
C THR A 120 23.81 -2.30 -18.62
N LYS A 121 23.63 -1.32 -19.53
CA LYS A 121 24.69 -0.88 -20.45
C LYS A 121 25.85 -0.20 -19.72
N THR A 122 25.53 0.63 -18.72
CA THR A 122 26.54 1.40 -17.98
C THR A 122 27.24 0.62 -16.87
N SER A 123 26.57 -0.36 -16.27
CA SER A 123 27.11 -1.14 -15.14
C SER A 123 27.87 -2.38 -15.57
N GLY A 124 27.81 -2.77 -16.85
CA GLY A 124 28.42 -4.00 -17.35
C GLY A 124 27.80 -5.27 -16.77
N LEU A 125 26.59 -5.16 -16.19
CA LEU A 125 25.91 -6.29 -15.57
C LEU A 125 25.41 -7.25 -16.67
N GLU A 126 25.98 -8.45 -16.72
CA GLU A 126 25.48 -9.51 -17.59
C GLU A 126 24.11 -10.00 -17.06
N ILE A 127 23.11 -9.94 -17.93
CA ILE A 127 21.75 -10.40 -17.64
C ILE A 127 21.74 -11.92 -17.92
N ASP A 128 21.73 -12.72 -16.85
CA ASP A 128 21.74 -14.17 -16.96
C ASP A 128 20.40 -14.73 -17.47
N GLY A 129 20.38 -15.98 -17.94
CA GLY A 129 19.22 -16.59 -18.61
C GLY A 129 17.89 -16.57 -17.84
N ASN A 130 17.94 -16.53 -16.50
CA ASN A 130 16.77 -16.42 -15.61
C ASN A 130 16.27 -14.97 -15.43
N ASP A 131 17.05 -13.97 -15.84
CA ASP A 131 16.69 -12.54 -15.81
C ASP A 131 16.04 -12.08 -17.13
N LYS A 132 15.74 -13.01 -18.04
CA LYS A 132 15.03 -12.71 -19.28
C LYS A 132 13.54 -12.38 -19.02
N PRO A 133 12.95 -11.48 -19.82
CA PRO A 133 11.52 -11.17 -19.71
C PRO A 133 10.66 -12.43 -19.85
N LEU A 134 9.86 -12.72 -18.81
CA LEU A 134 8.91 -13.82 -18.85
C LEU A 134 7.66 -13.37 -19.63
N ASN A 135 7.56 -13.80 -20.89
CA ASN A 135 6.48 -13.43 -21.81
C ASN A 135 5.06 -13.60 -21.20
N PHE A 136 4.87 -14.61 -20.35
CA PHE A 136 3.56 -14.93 -19.75
C PHE A 136 3.06 -13.91 -18.70
N ARG A 137 3.95 -13.07 -18.13
CA ARG A 137 3.57 -12.04 -17.13
C ARG A 137 3.77 -10.60 -17.60
N SER A 138 4.11 -10.40 -18.87
CA SER A 138 4.26 -9.08 -19.49
C SER A 138 3.02 -8.18 -19.31
N ARG A 139 1.82 -8.78 -19.26
CA ARG A 139 0.55 -8.10 -19.01
C ARG A 139 0.37 -7.61 -17.56
N ASP A 140 1.04 -8.22 -16.61
CA ASP A 140 0.84 -7.95 -15.18
C ASP A 140 1.82 -6.92 -14.62
N TRP A 141 3.08 -6.92 -15.10
CA TRP A 141 4.19 -6.11 -14.55
C TRP A 141 4.99 -5.36 -15.63
N GLY A 142 4.56 -5.42 -16.89
CA GLY A 142 5.26 -4.86 -18.04
C GLY A 142 6.31 -5.81 -18.62
N SER A 143 6.96 -5.39 -19.71
CA SER A 143 7.94 -6.20 -20.44
C SER A 143 9.35 -6.23 -19.81
N ALA A 144 9.55 -5.56 -18.69
CA ALA A 144 10.84 -5.50 -18.01
C ALA A 144 11.13 -6.80 -17.23
N PRO A 145 12.41 -7.17 -17.04
CA PRO A 145 12.78 -8.25 -16.12
C PRO A 145 12.22 -8.04 -14.72
N ARG A 146 11.95 -9.14 -13.99
CA ARG A 146 11.31 -9.08 -12.67
C ARG A 146 12.13 -8.27 -11.65
N TRP A 147 13.45 -8.31 -11.74
CA TRP A 147 14.32 -7.57 -10.81
C TRP A 147 14.15 -6.06 -10.92
N VAL A 148 13.73 -5.55 -12.08
CA VAL A 148 13.43 -4.11 -12.30
C VAL A 148 12.29 -3.67 -11.38
N ALA A 149 11.27 -4.50 -11.18
CA ALA A 149 10.19 -4.19 -10.24
C ALA A 149 10.71 -4.10 -8.80
N PHE A 150 11.72 -4.87 -8.39
CA PHE A 150 12.31 -4.69 -7.06
C PHE A 150 13.06 -3.35 -6.96
N VAL A 151 13.78 -2.94 -8.01
CA VAL A 151 14.42 -1.61 -8.04
C VAL A 151 13.39 -0.49 -7.96
N ASP A 152 12.34 -0.55 -8.77
CA ASP A 152 11.25 0.42 -8.74
C ASP A 152 10.57 0.47 -7.36
N PHE A 153 10.37 -0.69 -6.73
CA PHE A 153 9.78 -0.80 -5.40
C PHE A 153 10.63 -0.07 -4.35
N PHE A 154 11.92 -0.39 -4.29
CA PHE A 154 12.83 0.21 -3.30
C PHE A 154 13.15 1.68 -3.60
N LEU A 155 13.24 2.07 -4.88
CA LEU A 155 13.35 3.47 -5.29
C LEU A 155 12.14 4.27 -4.83
N ALA A 156 10.94 3.74 -5.06
CA ALA A 156 9.71 4.40 -4.67
C ALA A 156 9.51 4.43 -3.14
N ALA A 157 9.98 3.39 -2.43
CA ALA A 157 9.95 3.35 -0.97
C ALA A 157 10.87 4.39 -0.29
N GLN A 158 11.65 5.16 -1.07
CA GLN A 158 12.42 6.32 -0.59
C GLN A 158 11.61 7.62 -0.59
N ALA A 159 10.35 7.62 -1.03
CA ALA A 159 9.49 8.81 -0.99
C ALA A 159 9.50 9.46 0.41
N LYS A 160 9.59 10.79 0.46
CA LYS A 160 9.54 11.51 1.75
C LYS A 160 8.12 11.77 2.22
N TYR A 161 7.23 12.19 1.32
CA TYR A 161 5.95 12.76 1.72
C TYR A 161 4.74 12.03 1.17
N ALA A 162 4.78 11.58 -0.08
CA ALA A 162 3.60 10.99 -0.68
C ALA A 162 3.84 9.93 -1.76
N VAL A 163 2.88 9.03 -1.88
CA VAL A 163 2.72 8.13 -3.03
C VAL A 163 1.38 8.42 -3.67
N VAL A 164 1.42 8.72 -4.97
CA VAL A 164 0.26 8.86 -5.84
C VAL A 164 0.13 7.59 -6.67
N THR A 165 -1.07 7.02 -6.77
CA THR A 165 -1.31 5.84 -7.59
C THR A 165 -2.48 6.00 -8.55
N GLY A 166 -2.28 5.51 -9.78
CA GLY A 166 -3.33 5.34 -10.78
C GLY A 166 -3.26 3.96 -11.41
N ALA A 167 -4.41 3.31 -11.57
CA ALA A 167 -4.45 1.99 -12.18
C ALA A 167 -5.63 1.85 -13.15
N HIS A 168 -5.40 1.19 -14.29
CA HIS A 168 -6.44 0.92 -15.26
C HIS A 168 -7.52 0.03 -14.62
N ARG A 169 -8.74 0.56 -14.55
CA ARG A 169 -9.93 -0.07 -13.91
C ARG A 169 -9.78 -0.36 -12.41
N ARG A 170 -8.78 0.22 -11.72
CA ARG A 170 -8.62 0.08 -10.26
C ARG A 170 -8.33 1.42 -9.58
N VAL A 171 -8.84 1.59 -8.37
CA VAL A 171 -8.57 2.79 -7.53
C VAL A 171 -7.09 2.85 -7.12
N GLY A 172 -6.48 1.70 -6.87
CA GLY A 172 -5.05 1.55 -6.59
C GLY A 172 -4.56 0.12 -6.79
N THR A 173 -3.27 -0.11 -6.62
CA THR A 173 -2.65 -1.44 -6.68
C THR A 173 -2.06 -1.84 -5.34
N THR A 174 -2.04 -3.14 -5.06
CA THR A 174 -1.31 -3.70 -3.91
C THR A 174 0.14 -3.25 -3.90
N TYR A 175 0.77 -3.21 -5.08
CA TYR A 175 2.14 -2.74 -5.24
C TYR A 175 2.34 -1.30 -4.74
N ALA A 176 1.48 -0.37 -5.13
CA ALA A 176 1.56 1.03 -4.67
C ALA A 176 1.26 1.18 -3.17
N GLN A 177 0.35 0.36 -2.63
CA GLN A 177 0.06 0.35 -1.20
C GLN A 177 1.26 -0.14 -0.39
N LEU A 178 1.94 -1.19 -0.84
CA LEU A 178 3.15 -1.69 -0.20
C LEU A 178 4.32 -0.68 -0.29
N ILE A 179 4.45 0.03 -1.42
CA ILE A 179 5.39 1.15 -1.53
C ILE A 179 5.07 2.23 -0.49
N ALA A 180 3.82 2.70 -0.44
CA ALA A 180 3.41 3.76 0.49
C ALA A 180 3.64 3.34 1.95
N ALA A 181 3.29 2.09 2.25
CA ALA A 181 3.48 1.48 3.55
C ALA A 181 4.95 1.50 4.00
N LEU A 182 5.86 1.02 3.15
CA LEU A 182 7.28 0.98 3.45
C LEU A 182 7.89 2.39 3.49
N ALA A 183 7.48 3.27 2.57
CA ALA A 183 7.96 4.66 2.55
C ALA A 183 7.62 5.39 3.84
N ALA A 184 6.39 5.27 4.32
CA ALA A 184 5.99 5.89 5.59
C ALA A 184 6.75 5.30 6.78
N ALA A 185 6.99 3.98 6.81
CA ALA A 185 7.80 3.32 7.85
C ALA A 185 9.26 3.78 7.82
N ASN A 186 9.85 3.97 6.64
CA ASN A 186 11.23 4.48 6.51
C ASN A 186 11.39 5.91 7.04
N ARG A 187 10.31 6.70 7.10
CA ARG A 187 10.30 8.08 7.59
C ARG A 187 9.84 8.22 9.04
N HIS A 188 9.31 7.16 9.63
CA HIS A 188 8.88 7.18 11.03
C HIS A 188 10.07 7.48 11.96
N GLY A 189 9.93 8.53 12.77
CA GLY A 189 10.95 8.97 13.73
C GLY A 189 12.11 9.81 13.18
N GLN A 190 12.17 10.08 11.87
CA GLN A 190 13.25 10.89 11.27
C GLN A 190 12.94 12.40 11.17
N GLU A 191 11.67 12.80 11.31
CA GLU A 191 11.21 14.20 11.23
C GLU A 191 10.27 14.51 12.42
N PRO A 192 10.28 15.74 12.98
CA PRO A 192 9.38 16.13 14.09
C PRO A 192 7.88 16.07 13.75
N SER A 193 7.53 15.78 12.49
CA SER A 193 6.16 15.64 11.98
C SER A 193 5.85 14.22 11.43
N GLY A 194 6.39 13.17 12.08
CA GLY A 194 6.29 11.75 11.69
C GLY A 194 4.87 11.15 11.49
N THR A 195 3.85 11.98 11.32
CA THR A 195 2.43 11.67 11.13
C THR A 195 1.85 12.05 9.76
N ASN A 196 2.58 12.72 8.85
CA ASN A 196 1.98 13.29 7.62
C ASN A 196 2.40 12.64 6.29
N PHE A 197 2.67 11.32 6.27
CA PHE A 197 2.82 10.63 4.98
C PHE A 197 1.46 10.46 4.30
N THR A 198 1.37 10.88 3.04
CA THR A 198 0.11 10.92 2.28
C THR A 198 0.07 9.84 1.21
N PHE A 199 -1.00 9.06 1.17
CA PHE A 199 -1.29 8.17 0.04
C PHE A 199 -2.49 8.71 -0.74
N LEU A 200 -2.27 9.06 -2.01
CA LEU A 200 -3.31 9.53 -2.90
C LEU A 200 -3.62 8.46 -3.94
N SER A 201 -4.90 8.13 -4.11
CA SER A 201 -5.34 7.14 -5.08
C SER A 201 -6.32 7.69 -6.11
N SER A 202 -6.36 6.96 -7.22
CA SER A 202 -7.13 7.16 -8.43
C SER A 202 -6.82 8.40 -9.25
N VAL A 203 -6.82 8.16 -10.55
CA VAL A 203 -6.75 9.14 -11.65
C VAL A 203 -7.98 9.01 -12.57
N HIS A 204 -8.93 8.17 -12.17
CA HIS A 204 -10.14 7.81 -12.91
C HIS A 204 -11.35 8.18 -12.06
N SER A 205 -12.03 9.26 -12.44
CA SER A 205 -13.17 9.80 -11.70
C SER A 205 -14.32 8.82 -11.51
N ASN A 206 -14.62 8.02 -12.53
CA ASN A 206 -15.64 6.97 -12.44
C ASN A 206 -15.34 5.94 -11.35
N LEU A 207 -14.06 5.56 -11.18
CA LEU A 207 -13.67 4.62 -10.13
C LEU A 207 -13.74 5.22 -8.72
N LEU A 208 -13.66 6.55 -8.60
CA LEU A 208 -13.81 7.24 -7.32
C LEU A 208 -15.28 7.41 -6.90
N VAL A 209 -16.16 7.66 -7.87
CA VAL A 209 -17.60 7.85 -7.64
C VAL A 209 -18.23 6.58 -7.09
N ASP A 210 -17.91 5.43 -7.70
CA ASP A 210 -18.42 4.13 -7.27
C ASP A 210 -17.62 3.53 -6.10
N GLY A 211 -16.52 4.18 -5.72
CA GLY A 211 -15.57 3.70 -4.72
C GLY A 211 -14.97 2.34 -5.05
N LEU A 212 -14.56 1.60 -4.02
CA LEU A 212 -13.99 0.26 -4.17
C LEU A 212 -15.06 -0.83 -4.36
N SER A 213 -16.35 -0.47 -4.35
CA SER A 213 -17.47 -1.44 -4.33
C SER A 213 -17.53 -2.31 -5.59
N THR A 214 -17.07 -1.79 -6.73
CA THR A 214 -17.07 -2.47 -8.04
C THR A 214 -15.75 -3.18 -8.36
N GLN A 215 -14.79 -3.17 -7.43
CA GLN A 215 -13.45 -3.76 -7.63
C GLN A 215 -13.41 -5.25 -7.26
N VAL A 216 -12.88 -6.08 -8.16
CA VAL A 216 -12.75 -7.55 -8.00
C VAL A 216 -11.26 -7.96 -7.84
N GLY A 217 -10.96 -8.86 -6.88
CA GLY A 217 -9.61 -9.39 -6.59
C GLY A 217 -9.16 -9.20 -5.12
N TRP A 218 -7.86 -9.29 -4.80
CA TRP A 218 -7.32 -8.97 -3.45
C TRP A 218 -7.74 -7.59 -2.89
N GLY A 219 -8.31 -6.73 -3.76
CA GLY A 219 -9.16 -5.59 -3.43
C GLY A 219 -10.32 -5.87 -2.46
N HIS A 220 -10.75 -7.11 -2.20
CA HIS A 220 -11.85 -7.42 -1.27
C HIS A 220 -11.60 -7.00 0.19
N ILE A 221 -10.35 -7.00 0.65
CA ILE A 221 -9.98 -6.38 1.95
C ILE A 221 -10.23 -4.87 1.91
N TRP A 222 -10.02 -4.26 0.75
CA TRP A 222 -10.18 -2.84 0.49
C TRP A 222 -11.63 -2.43 0.21
N ASN A 223 -12.49 -3.36 -0.24
CA ASN A 223 -13.94 -3.15 -0.38
C ASN A 223 -14.61 -2.79 0.96
N ARG A 224 -13.94 -3.04 2.10
CA ARG A 224 -14.39 -2.62 3.43
C ARG A 224 -14.28 -1.09 3.66
N TYR A 225 -13.57 -0.38 2.77
CA TYR A 225 -13.39 1.07 2.78
C TYR A 225 -14.16 1.74 1.62
N ALA A 226 -15.11 1.01 1.00
CA ALA A 226 -15.79 1.35 -0.24
C ALA A 226 -16.96 2.35 -0.10
N GLY A 227 -16.75 3.43 0.66
CA GLY A 227 -17.55 4.63 0.44
C GLY A 227 -17.18 5.29 -0.90
N PRO A 228 -18.00 6.19 -1.45
CA PRO A 228 -17.55 7.10 -2.49
C PRO A 228 -16.26 7.79 -2.00
N LEU A 229 -15.19 7.64 -2.76
CA LEU A 229 -13.88 8.24 -2.45
C LEU A 229 -13.74 9.65 -3.05
N SER A 230 -14.78 10.11 -3.74
CA SER A 230 -14.92 11.43 -4.34
C SER A 230 -16.21 12.14 -3.93
N CYS A 231 -16.16 13.47 -4.02
CA CYS A 231 -17.38 14.27 -4.08
C CYS A 231 -18.01 14.09 -5.48
N GLN A 232 -19.34 14.07 -5.57
CA GLN A 232 -20.02 14.02 -6.86
C GLN A 232 -19.54 15.15 -7.79
N ARG A 233 -19.33 14.84 -9.08
CA ARG A 233 -18.98 15.78 -10.17
C ARG A 233 -17.57 16.39 -10.16
N GLN A 234 -16.57 15.78 -9.53
CA GLN A 234 -15.17 16.21 -9.69
C GLN A 234 -14.36 15.27 -10.61
N PRO A 235 -14.15 15.63 -11.89
CA PRO A 235 -13.60 14.73 -12.91
C PRO A 235 -12.09 14.45 -12.78
N HIS A 236 -11.37 15.22 -11.96
CA HIS A 236 -9.92 15.12 -11.78
C HIS A 236 -9.52 14.99 -10.30
N GLN A 237 -10.41 14.41 -9.47
CA GLN A 237 -10.11 14.19 -8.07
C GLN A 237 -9.05 13.10 -7.86
N CYS A 238 -8.31 13.29 -6.77
CA CYS A 238 -7.36 12.34 -6.20
C CYS A 238 -7.83 12.13 -4.76
N ALA A 239 -8.15 10.89 -4.42
CA ALA A 239 -8.69 10.57 -3.11
C ALA A 239 -7.55 10.43 -2.10
N LEU A 240 -7.63 11.18 -1.00
CA LEU A 240 -6.82 10.88 0.17
C LEU A 240 -7.23 9.49 0.66
N THR A 241 -6.27 8.57 0.68
CA THR A 241 -6.50 7.16 0.93
C THR A 241 -5.70 6.73 2.15
N PRO A 242 -6.29 5.96 3.08
CA PRO A 242 -5.54 5.39 4.19
C PRO A 242 -4.36 4.53 3.69
N LEU A 243 -3.20 4.63 4.36
CA LEU A 243 -1.90 4.08 3.97
C LEU A 243 -1.77 2.55 4.18
N LEU A 244 -2.78 1.78 3.75
CA LEU A 244 -3.28 0.57 4.39
C LEU A 244 -4.20 0.94 5.53
N PRO A 245 -5.44 0.47 5.46
CA PRO A 245 -6.36 0.71 6.53
C PRO A 245 -5.89 -0.05 7.76
N PRO A 246 -6.23 0.45 8.96
CA PRO A 246 -6.02 -0.34 10.15
C PRO A 246 -6.66 -1.71 9.98
N ALA A 247 -5.85 -2.76 10.18
CA ALA A 247 -6.35 -4.11 10.32
C ALA A 247 -7.19 -4.21 11.59
N TRP A 248 -7.80 -5.37 11.83
CA TRP A 248 -8.69 -5.58 12.99
C TRP A 248 -8.01 -5.35 14.36
N TRP A 249 -6.68 -5.21 14.39
CA TRP A 249 -5.89 -4.90 15.59
C TRP A 249 -5.36 -3.46 15.65
N ASP A 250 -5.49 -2.66 14.59
CA ASP A 250 -4.87 -1.32 14.50
C ASP A 250 -5.83 -0.19 14.95
N GLY A 251 -7.16 -0.38 14.97
CA GLY A 251 -8.12 0.67 15.39
C GLY A 251 -9.61 0.28 15.37
N GLN A 252 -10.52 1.24 15.64
CA GLN A 252 -11.97 1.00 15.55
C GLN A 252 -12.37 0.61 14.12
N TRP A 253 -13.09 -0.50 13.99
CA TRP A 253 -13.49 -1.07 12.70
C TRP A 253 -14.22 -0.05 11.79
N GLN A 254 -14.14 -0.26 10.47
CA GLN A 254 -15.27 0.00 9.57
C GLN A 254 -15.98 -1.33 9.34
N SER A 255 -17.31 -1.33 9.25
CA SER A 255 -18.10 -2.57 9.15
C SER A 255 -17.65 -3.41 7.92
N PRO A 256 -17.46 -4.74 8.05
CA PRO A 256 -17.07 -5.58 6.92
C PRO A 256 -18.13 -5.56 5.81
N ILE A 257 -17.77 -6.07 4.64
CA ILE A 257 -18.74 -6.26 3.56
C ILE A 257 -19.89 -7.19 4.02
N PRO A 258 -21.11 -7.05 3.47
CA PRO A 258 -22.28 -7.83 3.91
C PRO A 258 -22.06 -9.35 3.92
N ARG A 259 -21.23 -9.87 2.99
CA ARG A 259 -20.84 -11.29 2.97
C ARG A 259 -20.11 -11.71 4.26
N ASP A 260 -19.13 -10.93 4.67
CA ASP A 260 -18.31 -11.22 5.86
C ASP A 260 -19.12 -10.98 7.14
N VAL A 261 -19.99 -9.97 7.16
CA VAL A 261 -20.94 -9.75 8.27
C VAL A 261 -21.87 -10.94 8.44
N ARG A 262 -22.44 -11.47 7.35
CA ARG A 262 -23.27 -12.69 7.39
C ARG A 262 -22.50 -13.88 7.94
N ARG A 263 -21.27 -14.10 7.46
CA ARG A 263 -20.42 -15.19 7.95
C ARG A 263 -20.07 -15.04 9.43
N LEU A 264 -19.81 -13.83 9.90
CA LEU A 264 -19.53 -13.56 11.32
C LEU A 264 -20.78 -13.76 12.20
N LEU A 265 -21.96 -13.36 11.70
CA LEU A 265 -23.24 -13.63 12.36
C LEU A 265 -23.52 -15.12 12.53
N GLU A 266 -23.14 -15.97 11.56
CA GLU A 266 -23.23 -17.43 11.69
C GLU A 266 -22.39 -17.99 12.85
N TYR A 267 -21.30 -17.31 13.23
CA TYR A 267 -20.48 -17.61 14.41
C TYR A 267 -20.92 -16.84 15.67
N GLY A 268 -22.04 -16.13 15.64
CA GLY A 268 -22.56 -15.33 16.75
C GLY A 268 -21.93 -13.95 16.93
N VAL A 269 -20.97 -13.61 16.06
CA VAL A 269 -20.27 -12.33 16.07
C VAL A 269 -21.14 -11.30 15.35
N ARG A 270 -21.99 -10.61 16.13
CA ARG A 270 -22.80 -9.48 15.64
C ARG A 270 -21.98 -8.20 15.69
N LEU A 271 -22.10 -7.39 14.63
CA LEU A 271 -21.31 -6.19 14.44
C LEU A 271 -22.19 -4.96 14.31
N SER A 272 -21.72 -3.82 14.81
CA SER A 272 -22.33 -2.51 14.55
C SER A 272 -22.01 -2.00 13.14
N ASN A 273 -22.63 -0.88 12.79
CA ASN A 273 -22.43 -0.11 11.57
C ASN A 273 -20.97 0.42 11.47
N THR A 274 -20.30 0.53 12.61
CA THR A 274 -18.88 0.88 12.77
C THR A 274 -18.04 -0.37 13.09
N GLY A 275 -18.56 -1.56 12.83
CA GLY A 275 -17.86 -2.83 13.01
C GLY A 275 -17.48 -3.19 14.45
N LYS A 276 -18.05 -2.54 15.46
CA LYS A 276 -17.85 -2.96 16.86
C LYS A 276 -18.60 -4.26 17.12
N VAL A 277 -17.95 -5.20 17.81
CA VAL A 277 -18.57 -6.46 18.21
C VAL A 277 -19.56 -6.20 19.35
N ASP A 278 -20.77 -6.74 19.21
CA ASP A 278 -21.72 -6.83 20.32
C ASP A 278 -21.31 -7.99 21.23
N GLU A 279 -20.45 -7.68 22.19
CA GLU A 279 -19.92 -8.64 23.16
C GLU A 279 -21.03 -9.36 23.95
N ARG A 280 -22.14 -8.68 24.25
CA ARG A 280 -23.25 -9.29 24.99
C ARG A 280 -23.93 -10.37 24.15
N HIS A 281 -24.16 -10.07 22.86
CA HIS A 281 -24.69 -11.04 21.91
C HIS A 281 -23.72 -12.20 21.70
N LEU A 282 -22.42 -11.93 21.53
CA LEU A 282 -21.41 -12.97 21.34
C LEU A 282 -21.35 -13.92 22.55
N VAL A 283 -21.32 -13.36 23.77
CA VAL A 283 -21.31 -14.14 25.00
C VAL A 283 -22.59 -14.98 25.13
N SER A 284 -23.76 -14.41 24.80
CA SER A 284 -25.03 -15.15 24.79
C SER A 284 -25.03 -16.29 23.78
N HIS A 285 -24.53 -16.05 22.56
CA HIS A 285 -24.41 -17.07 21.51
C HIS A 285 -23.43 -18.18 21.90
N CYS A 286 -22.29 -17.84 22.50
CA CYS A 286 -21.33 -18.83 22.99
C CYS A 286 -21.92 -19.69 24.11
N ARG A 287 -22.73 -19.10 25.00
CA ARG A 287 -23.42 -19.83 26.07
C ARG A 287 -24.56 -20.72 25.57
N SER A 288 -25.18 -20.38 24.43
CA SER A 288 -26.27 -21.18 23.86
C SER A 288 -25.78 -22.38 23.04
N ARG A 289 -24.51 -22.41 22.64
CA ARG A 289 -23.92 -23.59 22.01
C ARG A 289 -23.70 -24.71 23.04
N LYS A 290 -24.39 -25.84 22.83
CA LYS A 290 -24.37 -27.03 23.71
C LYS A 290 -23.02 -27.76 23.74
N ASP A 291 -22.14 -27.49 22.78
CA ASP A 291 -20.80 -28.09 22.74
C ASP A 291 -19.81 -27.26 23.54
N HIS A 292 -19.80 -27.48 24.85
CA HIS A 292 -18.58 -27.23 25.61
C HIS A 292 -17.49 -28.10 24.98
N VAL A 293 -16.53 -27.47 24.29
CA VAL A 293 -15.32 -28.16 23.82
C VAL A 293 -14.77 -28.92 25.02
N LYS A 294 -14.81 -30.26 24.97
CA LYS A 294 -14.26 -31.12 26.02
C LYS A 294 -12.82 -30.67 26.24
N ARG A 295 -12.55 -30.07 27.39
CA ARG A 295 -11.18 -29.80 27.80
C ARG A 295 -10.56 -31.14 28.14
N TYR A 296 -9.71 -31.64 27.25
CA TYR A 296 -8.83 -32.75 27.57
C TYR A 296 -7.66 -32.19 28.36
N HIS A 297 -7.45 -32.67 29.57
CA HIS A 297 -6.22 -32.40 30.31
C HIS A 297 -5.07 -33.11 29.59
N VAL A 298 -4.18 -32.32 28.97
CA VAL A 298 -3.02 -32.85 28.24
C VAL A 298 -1.95 -33.42 29.18
N LEU A 299 -2.11 -33.26 30.49
CA LEU A 299 -1.28 -33.90 31.51
C LEU A 299 -2.16 -34.40 32.65
N PRO A 300 -1.91 -35.60 33.20
CA PRO A 300 -2.61 -36.08 34.37
C PRO A 300 -2.37 -35.12 35.55
N PRO A 301 -3.35 -34.95 36.47
CA PRO A 301 -3.15 -34.13 37.65
C PRO A 301 -1.93 -34.64 38.41
N TYR A 302 -1.02 -33.73 38.75
CA TYR A 302 0.16 -33.99 39.54
C TYR A 302 -0.27 -34.67 40.84
N LYS A 303 -0.04 -35.98 40.96
CA LYS A 303 -0.17 -36.68 42.24
C LYS A 303 0.98 -36.17 43.10
N ASN A 304 0.64 -35.33 44.07
CA ASN A 304 1.56 -34.93 45.13
C ASN A 304 1.95 -36.20 45.91
N PRO A 305 3.20 -36.68 45.86
CA PRO A 305 3.62 -37.80 46.69
C PRO A 305 4.07 -37.25 48.06
N ALA A 306 3.34 -37.65 49.11
CA ALA A 306 3.72 -37.57 50.53
C ALA A 306 3.74 -36.13 51.12
N ARG A 307 3.24 -35.78 52.31
CA ARG A 307 2.95 -36.48 53.58
C ARG A 307 3.99 -37.50 54.02
#